data_AF-A0A4W2EVC8-F1
#
_entry.id   AF-A0A4W2EVC8-F1
#
_cell.length_a   1.000
_cell.length_b   1.000
_cell.length_c   1.000
_cell.angle_alpha   90.00
_cell.angle_beta   90.00
_cell.angle_gamma   90.00
#
_symmetry.space_group_name_H-M   'P 1'
#
loop_
_entity.id
_entity.type
_entity.pdbx_description
1 polymer ?
#
loop_
_entity_poly.entity_id
_entity_poly.type
_entity_poly.pdbx_seq_one_letter_code
_entity_poly.pdbx_strand_id
1 'polypeptide(L)'
;VKDSVLGKAVAYGDEWLGNESVGKRENKIVALPTGNQAVPTIEPDWDYNTAKGRWDQSHFVRCILEGLRQARSKPLNYGKLADIEQEEKEAPGKFLDRLREGLCRFTEIDPESEEGKVILKDRFLTQSAPDIRHKLLKQAYGPNQSLDTLLQLAQTVYYGREYEEKKERQKKTKEKTEAFATAMKNVLKQPEKNAQRGPGEKGWACYYCGKEGHLKRDCPQASKLPLAPCPVCKGPHWKRDCPQRRRSPGSDSQDNQD
;
A
#
# COMPACT_ATOMS: atom_id res chain seq x y z
N VAL A 1 -21.67 35.07 -1.49
CA VAL A 1 -20.30 35.62 -1.76
C VAL A 1 -20.09 36.97 -1.07
N LYS A 2 -20.92 37.99 -1.33
CA LYS A 2 -20.80 39.33 -0.72
C LYS A 2 -20.70 39.27 0.82
N ASP A 3 -21.63 38.60 1.49
CA ASP A 3 -21.64 38.54 2.96
C ASP A 3 -20.44 37.77 3.54
N SER A 4 -19.95 36.77 2.81
CA SER A 4 -18.74 36.02 3.17
C SER A 4 -17.47 36.88 3.06
N VAL A 5 -17.38 37.70 2.00
CA VAL A 5 -16.29 38.66 1.81
C VAL A 5 -16.31 39.71 2.92
N LEU A 6 -17.47 40.29 3.21
CA LEU A 6 -17.62 41.32 4.25
C LEU A 6 -17.30 40.75 5.64
N GLY A 7 -17.81 39.56 5.98
CA GLY A 7 -17.47 38.90 7.25
C GLY A 7 -15.98 38.66 7.42
N LYS A 8 -15.29 38.19 6.36
CA LYS A 8 -13.82 37.98 6.39
C LYS A 8 -13.04 39.28 6.44
N ALA A 9 -13.51 40.33 5.78
CA ALA A 9 -12.91 41.67 5.83
C ALA A 9 -13.02 42.29 7.24
N VAL A 10 -14.17 42.18 7.90
CA VAL A 10 -14.38 42.65 9.28
C VAL A 10 -13.46 41.89 10.24
N ALA A 11 -13.42 40.56 10.14
CA ALA A 11 -12.57 39.73 11.00
C ALA A 11 -11.09 40.09 10.87
N TYR A 12 -10.62 40.36 9.64
CA TYR A 12 -9.25 40.84 9.41
C TYR A 12 -9.00 42.21 10.05
N GLY A 13 -9.98 43.12 10.03
CA GLY A 13 -9.90 44.41 10.71
C GLY A 13 -9.74 44.28 12.22
N ASP A 14 -10.50 43.38 12.85
CA ASP A 14 -10.38 43.09 14.30
C ASP A 14 -9.03 42.45 14.66
N GLU A 15 -8.54 41.52 13.83
CA GLU A 15 -7.21 40.93 13.99
C GLU A 15 -6.11 41.99 13.89
N TRP A 16 -6.22 42.89 12.91
CA TRP A 16 -5.28 43.99 12.74
C TRP A 16 -5.29 44.93 13.95
N LEU A 17 -6.47 45.29 14.47
CA LEU A 17 -6.61 46.07 15.71
C LEU A 17 -5.91 45.39 16.88
N GLY A 18 -6.09 44.07 17.05
CA GLY A 18 -5.44 43.29 18.11
C GLY A 18 -3.91 43.37 18.04
N ASN A 19 -3.35 43.16 16.86
CA ASN A 19 -1.90 43.24 16.62
C ASN A 19 -1.35 44.65 16.84
N GLU A 20 -2.06 45.67 16.38
CA GLU A 20 -1.64 47.06 16.45
C GLU A 20 -1.77 47.66 17.87
N SER A 21 -2.58 47.03 18.72
CA SER A 21 -2.80 47.43 20.11
C SER A 21 -1.69 46.96 21.06
N VAL A 22 -0.86 46.00 20.66
CA VAL A 22 0.21 45.43 21.49
C VAL A 22 1.20 46.52 21.91
N GLY A 23 1.39 46.69 23.23
CA GLY A 23 2.34 47.65 23.79
C GLY A 23 1.90 49.12 23.73
N LYS A 24 0.67 49.41 23.30
CA LYS A 24 0.11 50.78 23.30
C LYS A 24 -0.68 51.06 24.57
N ARG A 25 -0.76 52.35 24.95
CA ARG A 25 -1.62 52.82 26.04
C ARG A 25 -3.09 52.80 25.61
N GLU A 26 -4.00 52.58 26.56
CA GLU A 26 -5.46 52.50 26.31
C GLU A 26 -6.00 53.65 25.44
N ASN A 27 -5.61 54.90 25.73
CA ASN A 27 -6.06 56.06 24.94
C ASN A 27 -5.65 56.03 23.46
N LYS A 28 -4.58 55.32 23.11
CA LYS A 28 -4.15 55.13 21.71
C LYS A 28 -4.83 53.93 21.05
N ILE A 29 -5.31 52.97 21.83
CA ILE A 29 -6.04 51.80 21.36
C ILE A 29 -7.48 52.20 20.99
N VAL A 30 -8.12 53.00 21.84
CA VAL A 30 -9.49 53.52 21.61
C VAL A 30 -9.59 54.39 20.33
N ALA A 31 -8.46 54.91 19.85
CA ALA A 31 -8.39 55.69 18.62
C ALA A 31 -8.29 54.85 17.33
N LEU A 32 -8.08 53.53 17.43
CA LEU A 32 -8.01 52.62 16.28
C LEU A 32 -9.41 52.06 15.96
N PRO A 33 -9.76 51.86 14.68
CA PRO A 33 -11.06 51.33 14.31
C PRO A 33 -11.18 49.83 14.63
N THR A 34 -12.34 49.43 15.12
CA THR A 34 -12.78 48.02 15.13
C THR A 34 -13.05 47.53 13.70
N GLY A 35 -13.15 46.21 13.50
CA GLY A 35 -13.44 45.62 12.19
C GLY A 35 -14.69 46.18 11.52
N ASN A 36 -15.75 46.40 12.29
CA ASN A 36 -17.00 47.01 11.80
C ASN A 36 -16.86 48.50 11.44
N GLN A 37 -15.96 49.22 12.11
CA GLN A 37 -15.64 50.62 11.77
C GLN A 37 -14.68 50.70 10.57
N ALA A 38 -13.77 49.73 10.44
CA ALA A 38 -12.85 49.62 9.32
C ALA A 38 -13.54 49.15 8.03
N VAL A 39 -14.63 48.39 8.15
CA VAL A 39 -15.45 47.89 7.02
C VAL A 39 -16.92 48.24 7.25
N PRO A 40 -17.29 49.53 7.15
CA PRO A 40 -18.66 49.95 7.40
C PRO A 40 -19.59 49.47 6.27
N THR A 41 -20.81 49.09 6.64
CA THR A 41 -21.85 48.66 5.70
C THR A 41 -22.71 49.82 5.18
N ILE A 42 -22.56 51.00 5.78
CA ILE A 42 -23.15 52.28 5.39
C ILE A 42 -22.04 53.27 5.04
N GLU A 43 -22.38 54.36 4.35
CA GLU A 43 -21.41 55.40 4.00
C GLU A 43 -20.84 56.05 5.27
N PRO A 44 -19.50 56.01 5.48
CA PRO A 44 -18.87 56.62 6.64
C PRO A 44 -18.66 58.13 6.45
N ASP A 45 -18.55 58.86 7.55
CA ASP A 45 -18.31 60.30 7.62
C ASP A 45 -16.81 60.68 7.45
N TRP A 46 -16.05 59.90 6.69
CA TRP A 46 -14.60 60.08 6.55
C TRP A 46 -14.25 61.35 5.76
N ASP A 47 -13.44 62.23 6.36
CA ASP A 47 -12.83 63.37 5.67
C ASP A 47 -11.50 62.98 5.01
N TYR A 48 -11.54 62.74 3.70
CA TYR A 48 -10.39 62.37 2.88
C TYR A 48 -9.29 63.44 2.79
N ASN A 49 -9.57 64.69 3.21
CA ASN A 49 -8.54 65.74 3.26
C ASN A 49 -7.64 65.61 4.49
N THR A 50 -8.08 64.87 5.51
CA THR A 50 -7.30 64.63 6.74
C THR A 50 -6.39 63.42 6.62
N ALA A 51 -5.31 63.40 7.40
CA ALA A 51 -4.43 62.23 7.50
C ALA A 51 -5.20 60.99 8.02
N LYS A 52 -6.15 61.20 8.94
CA LYS A 52 -6.99 60.13 9.48
C LYS A 52 -7.91 59.54 8.40
N GLY A 53 -8.67 60.36 7.68
CA GLY A 53 -9.60 59.85 6.66
C GLY A 53 -8.90 59.14 5.49
N ARG A 54 -7.71 59.61 5.06
CA ARG A 54 -6.90 58.86 4.08
C ARG A 54 -6.42 57.51 4.61
N TRP A 55 -6.06 57.47 5.88
CA TRP A 55 -5.66 56.23 6.54
C TRP A 55 -6.84 55.27 6.66
N ASP A 56 -8.02 55.74 7.10
CA ASP A 56 -9.25 54.95 7.19
C ASP A 56 -9.64 54.37 5.83
N GLN A 57 -9.58 55.18 4.76
CA GLN A 57 -9.80 54.72 3.38
C GLN A 57 -8.81 53.63 2.96
N SER A 58 -7.52 53.84 3.24
CA SER A 58 -6.46 52.87 2.89
C SER A 58 -6.64 51.56 3.67
N HIS A 59 -7.05 51.67 4.93
CA HIS A 59 -7.31 50.53 5.80
C HIS A 59 -8.53 49.75 5.33
N PHE A 60 -9.63 50.43 4.98
CA PHE A 60 -10.81 49.83 4.36
C PHE A 60 -10.47 49.02 3.12
N VAL A 61 -9.74 49.62 2.17
CA VAL A 61 -9.33 48.93 0.94
C VAL A 61 -8.50 47.68 1.26
N ARG A 62 -7.57 47.77 2.23
CA ARG A 62 -6.79 46.61 2.68
C ARG A 62 -7.68 45.50 3.26
N CYS A 63 -8.62 45.85 4.13
CA CYS A 63 -9.56 44.89 4.72
C CYS A 63 -10.43 44.21 3.65
N ILE A 64 -10.94 44.97 2.67
CA ILE A 64 -11.72 44.41 1.55
C ILE A 64 -10.86 43.49 0.68
N LEU A 65 -9.63 43.86 0.36
CA LEU A 65 -8.72 43.02 -0.43
C LEU A 65 -8.40 41.71 0.28
N GLU A 66 -8.15 41.74 1.60
CA GLU A 66 -7.95 40.53 2.39
C GLU A 66 -9.23 39.71 2.53
N GLY A 67 -10.38 40.36 2.74
CA GLY A 67 -11.68 39.70 2.72
C GLY A 67 -11.91 38.96 1.40
N LEU A 68 -11.58 39.57 0.25
CA LEU A 68 -11.65 38.93 -1.06
C LEU A 68 -10.65 37.78 -1.22
N ARG A 69 -9.40 37.94 -0.75
CA ARG A 69 -8.37 36.88 -0.78
C ARG A 69 -8.80 35.67 0.03
N GLN A 70 -9.32 35.89 1.23
CA GLN A 70 -9.77 34.83 2.12
C GLN A 70 -11.12 34.24 1.68
N ALA A 71 -12.00 35.03 1.07
CA ALA A 71 -13.29 34.59 0.53
C ALA A 71 -13.17 33.89 -0.82
N ARG A 72 -12.01 33.96 -1.48
CA ARG A 72 -11.71 33.15 -2.65
C ARG A 72 -11.86 31.69 -2.27
N SER A 73 -12.95 31.05 -2.70
CA SER A 73 -13.02 29.61 -2.72
C SER A 73 -11.86 29.10 -3.57
N LYS A 74 -11.18 28.06 -3.11
CA LYS A 74 -10.24 27.35 -3.97
C LYS A 74 -10.99 26.98 -5.26
N PRO A 75 -10.41 27.19 -6.46
CA PRO A 75 -11.07 26.78 -7.69
C PRO A 75 -11.45 25.30 -7.54
N LEU A 76 -12.74 25.00 -7.70
CA LEU A 76 -13.31 23.67 -7.53
C LEU A 76 -12.52 22.70 -8.43
N ASN A 77 -11.70 21.85 -7.82
CA ASN A 77 -10.79 21.01 -8.59
C ASN A 77 -11.44 19.64 -8.81
N TYR A 78 -12.43 19.61 -9.70
CA TYR A 78 -13.08 18.38 -10.16
C TYR A 78 -12.10 17.44 -10.89
N GLY A 79 -11.00 17.97 -11.43
CA GLY A 79 -9.94 17.15 -12.03
C GLY A 79 -9.26 16.23 -11.00
N LYS A 80 -8.98 16.73 -9.79
CA LYS A 80 -8.42 15.89 -8.72
C LYS A 80 -9.41 14.86 -8.19
N LEU A 81 -10.70 15.20 -8.17
CA LEU A 81 -11.72 14.18 -7.95
C LEU A 81 -11.64 13.13 -9.06
N ALA A 82 -11.44 13.59 -10.31
CA ALA A 82 -11.36 12.77 -11.51
C ALA A 82 -10.24 11.69 -11.50
N ASP A 83 -9.25 11.85 -10.63
CA ASP A 83 -8.13 10.93 -10.46
C ASP A 83 -8.36 9.85 -9.38
N ILE A 84 -9.40 10.01 -8.53
CA ILE A 84 -9.69 9.05 -7.46
C ILE A 84 -10.48 7.87 -8.03
N GLU A 85 -9.80 6.78 -8.35
CA GLU A 85 -10.43 5.53 -8.80
C GLU A 85 -10.37 4.43 -7.74
N GLN A 86 -11.34 3.52 -7.73
CA GLN A 86 -11.35 2.36 -6.83
C GLN A 86 -10.21 1.41 -7.22
N GLU A 87 -9.37 1.07 -6.25
CA GLU A 87 -8.30 0.09 -6.49
C GLU A 87 -8.87 -1.34 -6.58
N GLU A 88 -8.18 -2.25 -7.28
CA GLU A 88 -8.67 -3.61 -7.55
C GLU A 88 -9.10 -4.38 -6.29
N LYS A 89 -8.39 -4.17 -5.17
CA LYS A 89 -8.61 -4.85 -3.88
C LYS A 89 -9.18 -3.93 -2.80
N GLU A 90 -9.60 -2.74 -3.18
CA GLU A 90 -10.19 -1.80 -2.24
C GLU A 90 -11.68 -2.10 -2.06
N ALA A 91 -12.12 -2.18 -0.80
CA ALA A 91 -13.52 -2.33 -0.49
C ALA A 91 -14.33 -1.07 -0.92
N PRO A 92 -15.53 -1.23 -1.50
CA PRO A 92 -16.33 -0.10 -2.00
C PRO A 92 -16.60 1.01 -0.98
N GLY A 93 -16.71 0.66 0.31
CA GLY A 93 -16.87 1.65 1.38
C GLY A 93 -15.64 2.54 1.56
N LYS A 94 -14.44 1.96 1.49
CA LYS A 94 -13.18 2.72 1.58
C LYS A 94 -12.99 3.65 0.39
N PHE A 95 -13.38 3.18 -0.80
CA PHE A 95 -13.40 4.02 -1.99
C PHE A 95 -14.35 5.21 -1.81
N LEU A 96 -15.56 4.98 -1.31
CA LEU A 96 -16.52 6.05 -1.05
C LEU A 96 -16.01 7.06 0.00
N ASP A 97 -15.33 6.58 1.04
CA ASP A 97 -14.70 7.45 2.05
C ASP A 97 -13.63 8.35 1.41
N ARG A 98 -12.78 7.81 0.52
CA ARG A 98 -11.80 8.62 -0.23
C ARG A 98 -12.46 9.64 -1.15
N LEU A 99 -13.57 9.30 -1.80
CA LEU A 99 -14.34 10.24 -2.61
C LEU A 99 -14.91 11.39 -1.76
N ARG A 100 -15.47 11.07 -0.58
CA ARG A 100 -15.97 12.07 0.39
C ARG A 100 -14.84 13.00 0.86
N GLU A 101 -13.69 12.43 1.22
CA GLU A 101 -12.51 13.21 1.62
C GLU A 101 -12.04 14.12 0.46
N GLY A 102 -11.95 13.57 -0.75
CA GLY A 102 -11.57 14.32 -1.94
C GLY A 102 -12.52 15.47 -2.24
N LEU A 103 -13.83 15.26 -2.08
CA LEU A 103 -14.85 16.28 -2.29
C LEU A 103 -14.65 17.43 -1.32
N CYS A 104 -14.56 17.13 -0.02
CA CYS A 104 -14.27 18.12 1.02
C CYS A 104 -12.97 18.88 0.73
N ARG A 105 -11.90 18.16 0.38
CA ARG A 105 -10.55 18.72 0.25
C ARG A 105 -10.37 19.58 -1.00
N PHE A 106 -10.98 19.20 -2.12
CA PHE A 106 -10.74 19.81 -3.42
C PHE A 106 -11.84 20.77 -3.89
N THR A 107 -13.02 20.70 -3.28
CA THR A 107 -14.18 21.50 -3.70
C THR A 107 -14.87 22.26 -2.57
N GLU A 108 -14.55 21.97 -1.30
CA GLU A 108 -15.24 22.55 -0.13
C GLU A 108 -16.77 22.29 -0.12
N ILE A 109 -17.27 21.42 -1.01
CA ILE A 109 -18.66 20.97 -1.05
C ILE A 109 -18.86 19.96 0.08
N ASP A 110 -19.94 20.15 0.85
CA ASP A 110 -20.36 19.21 1.87
C ASP A 110 -20.86 17.90 1.22
N PRO A 111 -20.27 16.73 1.54
CA PRO A 111 -20.72 15.42 1.06
C PRO A 111 -22.19 15.11 1.32
N GLU A 112 -22.78 15.67 2.38
CA GLU A 112 -24.16 15.41 2.76
C GLU A 112 -25.17 16.38 2.12
N SER A 113 -24.67 17.43 1.47
CA SER A 113 -25.47 18.30 0.62
C SER A 113 -26.02 17.57 -0.60
N GLU A 114 -27.11 18.07 -1.17
CA GLU A 114 -27.70 17.48 -2.39
C GLU A 114 -26.72 17.50 -3.56
N GLU A 115 -25.94 18.59 -3.68
CA GLU A 115 -24.88 18.72 -4.68
C GLU A 115 -23.78 17.67 -4.48
N GLY A 116 -23.31 17.51 -3.23
CA GLY A 116 -22.30 16.52 -2.87
C GLY A 116 -22.75 15.10 -3.19
N LYS A 117 -24.00 14.75 -2.85
CA LYS A 117 -24.58 13.43 -3.14
C LYS A 117 -24.65 13.12 -4.64
N VAL A 118 -25.00 14.09 -5.47
CA VAL A 118 -25.03 13.92 -6.93
C VAL A 118 -23.62 13.67 -7.47
N ILE A 119 -22.64 14.46 -7.05
CA ILE A 119 -21.24 14.28 -7.49
C ILE A 119 -20.68 12.94 -7.03
N LEU A 120 -20.89 12.57 -5.76
CA LEU A 120 -20.43 11.29 -5.22
C LEU A 120 -21.08 10.12 -5.94
N LYS A 121 -22.37 10.20 -6.27
CA LYS A 121 -23.08 9.16 -7.02
C LYS A 121 -22.49 8.99 -8.42
N ASP A 122 -22.33 10.07 -9.18
CA ASP A 122 -21.74 10.03 -10.52
C ASP A 122 -20.32 9.45 -10.48
N ARG A 123 -19.50 9.95 -9.54
CA ARG A 123 -18.11 9.54 -9.38
C ARG A 123 -18.02 8.07 -8.95
N PHE A 124 -18.86 7.63 -8.00
CA PHE A 124 -18.90 6.23 -7.58
C PHE A 124 -19.30 5.28 -8.72
N LEU A 125 -20.26 5.67 -9.56
CA LEU A 125 -20.65 4.90 -10.74
C LEU A 125 -19.53 4.79 -11.78
N THR A 126 -18.81 5.88 -12.02
CA THR A 126 -17.88 5.97 -13.15
C THR A 126 -16.46 5.48 -12.85
N GLN A 127 -15.99 5.46 -11.59
CA GLN A 127 -14.67 4.86 -11.24
C GLN A 127 -14.65 3.88 -10.09
N SER A 128 -15.78 3.23 -9.84
CA SER A 128 -15.71 1.88 -9.29
C SER A 128 -14.88 0.96 -10.19
N ALA A 129 -14.30 -0.09 -9.61
CA ALA A 129 -13.52 -1.09 -10.33
C ALA A 129 -14.32 -1.69 -11.50
N PRO A 130 -13.70 -2.12 -12.61
CA PRO A 130 -14.43 -2.45 -13.84
C PRO A 130 -15.56 -3.48 -13.70
N ASP A 131 -15.36 -4.51 -12.88
CA ASP A 131 -16.35 -5.55 -12.55
C ASP A 131 -17.56 -4.98 -11.79
N ILE A 132 -17.28 -4.16 -10.78
CA ILE A 132 -18.28 -3.47 -9.97
C ILE A 132 -19.03 -2.44 -10.82
N ARG A 133 -18.30 -1.57 -11.52
CA ARG A 133 -18.86 -0.53 -12.42
C ARG A 133 -19.78 -1.12 -13.46
N HIS A 134 -19.41 -2.24 -14.10
CA HIS A 134 -20.27 -2.90 -15.07
C HIS A 134 -21.60 -3.34 -14.44
N LYS A 135 -21.56 -3.91 -13.22
CA LYS A 135 -22.76 -4.30 -12.48
C LYS A 135 -23.60 -3.09 -12.08
N LEU A 136 -22.95 -2.06 -11.52
CA LEU A 136 -23.58 -0.82 -11.11
C LEU A 136 -24.30 -0.18 -12.29
N LEU A 137 -23.64 0.08 -13.41
CA LEU A 137 -24.25 0.70 -14.59
C LEU A 137 -25.39 -0.15 -15.16
N LYS A 138 -25.27 -1.47 -15.18
CA LYS A 138 -26.34 -2.36 -15.66
C LYS A 138 -27.60 -2.30 -14.79
N GLN A 139 -27.43 -2.20 -13.48
CA GLN A 139 -28.54 -2.08 -12.53
C GLN A 139 -28.89 -0.62 -12.21
N ALA A 140 -28.12 0.36 -12.72
CA ALA A 140 -28.22 1.78 -12.38
C ALA A 140 -29.51 2.46 -12.89
N TYR A 141 -30.14 1.86 -13.90
CA TYR A 141 -31.29 2.43 -14.61
C TYR A 141 -32.65 2.15 -13.94
N GLY A 142 -32.68 1.72 -12.67
CA GLY A 142 -33.91 1.55 -11.90
C GLY A 142 -34.34 2.82 -11.14
N PRO A 143 -35.64 3.04 -10.87
CA PRO A 143 -36.09 4.12 -10.00
C PRO A 143 -35.57 3.91 -8.56
N ASN A 144 -35.19 5.00 -7.88
CA ASN A 144 -34.71 5.05 -6.47
C ASN A 144 -33.26 4.58 -6.21
N GLN A 145 -32.30 5.08 -6.97
CA GLN A 145 -30.89 4.83 -6.67
C GLN A 145 -30.28 5.90 -5.78
N SER A 146 -30.30 5.64 -4.47
CA SER A 146 -29.48 6.40 -3.52
C SER A 146 -28.03 5.93 -3.55
N LEU A 147 -27.11 6.77 -3.08
CA LEU A 147 -25.70 6.40 -2.92
C LEU A 147 -25.53 5.13 -2.05
N ASP A 148 -26.37 4.95 -1.03
CA ASP A 148 -26.36 3.76 -0.17
C ASP A 148 -26.76 2.50 -0.92
N THR A 149 -27.80 2.56 -1.78
CA THR A 149 -28.20 1.40 -2.59
C THR A 149 -27.09 0.96 -3.55
N LEU A 150 -26.36 1.93 -4.12
CA LEU A 150 -25.21 1.67 -4.98
C LEU A 150 -24.05 1.05 -4.18
N LEU A 151 -23.79 1.56 -2.98
CA LEU A 151 -22.76 1.02 -2.10
C LEU A 151 -23.06 -0.42 -1.70
N GLN A 152 -24.31 -0.73 -1.31
CA GLN A 152 -24.73 -2.10 -0.98
C GLN A 152 -24.52 -3.03 -2.18
N LEU A 153 -24.94 -2.62 -3.37
CA LEU A 153 -24.74 -3.42 -4.57
C LEU A 153 -23.25 -3.66 -4.85
N ALA A 154 -22.43 -2.62 -4.78
CA ALA A 154 -20.98 -2.75 -4.96
C ALA A 154 -20.35 -3.72 -3.94
N GLN A 155 -20.77 -3.66 -2.67
CA GLN A 155 -20.31 -4.56 -1.63
C GLN A 155 -20.66 -6.03 -1.93
N THR A 156 -21.86 -6.31 -2.45
CA THR A 156 -22.23 -7.69 -2.83
C THR A 156 -21.32 -8.26 -3.93
N VAL A 157 -20.96 -7.44 -4.92
CA VAL A 157 -20.04 -7.84 -5.99
C VAL A 157 -18.64 -8.09 -5.44
N TYR A 158 -18.12 -7.15 -4.65
CA TYR A 158 -16.79 -7.22 -4.05
C TYR A 158 -16.62 -8.45 -3.14
N TYR A 159 -17.52 -8.64 -2.17
CA TYR A 159 -17.42 -9.77 -1.25
C TYR A 159 -17.74 -11.10 -1.92
N GLY A 160 -18.61 -11.12 -2.93
CA GLY A 160 -18.86 -12.31 -3.75
C GLY A 160 -17.60 -12.77 -4.49
N ARG A 161 -16.86 -11.84 -5.10
CA ARG A 161 -15.56 -12.12 -5.74
C ARG A 161 -14.52 -12.63 -4.75
N GLU A 162 -14.36 -11.94 -3.61
CA GLU A 162 -13.42 -12.33 -2.55
C GLU A 162 -13.70 -13.74 -2.01
N TYR A 163 -14.98 -14.12 -1.89
CA TYR A 163 -15.37 -15.46 -1.47
C TYR A 163 -14.98 -16.54 -2.49
N GLU A 164 -15.30 -16.34 -3.77
CA GLU A 164 -14.95 -17.29 -4.83
C GLU A 164 -13.44 -17.42 -5.03
N GLU A 165 -12.69 -16.31 -4.95
CA GLU A 165 -11.22 -16.36 -4.97
C GLU A 165 -10.65 -17.17 -3.81
N LYS A 166 -11.17 -16.99 -2.59
CA LYS A 166 -10.73 -17.76 -1.42
C LYS A 166 -11.04 -19.24 -1.58
N LYS A 167 -12.23 -19.58 -2.07
CA LYS A 167 -12.66 -20.96 -2.33
C LYS A 167 -11.77 -21.65 -3.37
N GLU A 168 -11.46 -20.96 -4.47
CA GLU A 168 -10.58 -21.48 -5.52
C GLU A 168 -9.13 -21.64 -5.02
N ARG A 169 -8.61 -20.68 -4.24
CA ARG A 169 -7.29 -20.81 -3.60
C ARG A 169 -7.26 -22.00 -2.65
N GLN A 170 -8.28 -22.19 -1.84
CA GLN A 170 -8.39 -23.34 -0.94
C GLN A 170 -8.42 -24.67 -1.72
N LYS A 171 -9.20 -24.74 -2.80
CA LYS A 171 -9.24 -25.92 -3.67
C LYS A 171 -7.86 -26.25 -4.25
N LYS A 172 -7.19 -25.26 -4.83
CA LYS A 172 -5.81 -25.41 -5.35
C LYS A 172 -4.81 -25.82 -4.28
N THR A 173 -4.94 -25.31 -3.05
CA THR A 173 -4.07 -25.74 -1.95
C THR A 173 -4.34 -27.17 -1.53
N LYS A 174 -5.61 -27.60 -1.46
CA LYS A 174 -5.97 -28.99 -1.14
C LYS A 174 -5.44 -29.95 -2.20
N GLU A 175 -5.66 -29.65 -3.48
CA GLU A 175 -5.15 -30.43 -4.61
C GLU A 175 -3.61 -30.57 -4.56
N LYS A 176 -2.89 -29.47 -4.28
CA LYS A 176 -1.43 -29.50 -4.11
C LYS A 176 -1.00 -30.36 -2.91
N THR A 177 -1.68 -30.27 -1.78
CA THR A 177 -1.36 -31.09 -0.59
C THR A 177 -1.67 -32.58 -0.81
N GLU A 178 -2.75 -32.90 -1.51
CA GLU A 178 -3.12 -34.27 -1.86
C GLU A 178 -2.15 -34.88 -2.86
N ALA A 179 -1.75 -34.11 -3.88
CA ALA A 179 -0.72 -34.52 -4.83
C ALA A 179 0.62 -34.77 -4.12
N PHE A 180 1.02 -33.90 -3.19
CA PHE A 180 2.23 -34.08 -2.39
C PHE A 180 2.16 -35.32 -1.48
N ALA A 181 1.04 -35.52 -0.78
CA ALA A 181 0.82 -36.70 0.06
C ALA A 181 0.84 -38.00 -0.75
N THR A 182 0.30 -37.97 -1.98
CA THR A 182 0.30 -39.11 -2.90
C THR A 182 1.70 -39.43 -3.40
N ALA A 183 2.49 -38.40 -3.76
CA ALA A 183 3.90 -38.56 -4.11
C ALA A 183 4.71 -39.19 -2.96
N MET A 184 4.52 -38.73 -1.73
CA MET A 184 5.18 -39.31 -0.54
C MET A 184 4.78 -40.76 -0.27
N LYS A 185 3.50 -41.13 -0.41
CA LYS A 185 3.05 -42.52 -0.28
C LYS A 185 3.71 -43.44 -1.32
N ASN A 186 3.94 -42.96 -2.54
CA ASN A 186 4.60 -43.75 -3.58
C ASN A 186 6.11 -43.93 -3.32
N VAL A 187 6.76 -42.96 -2.68
CA VAL A 187 8.16 -43.12 -2.21
C VAL A 187 8.23 -44.19 -1.11
N LEU A 188 7.27 -44.21 -0.17
CA LEU A 188 7.20 -45.20 0.90
C LEU A 188 6.77 -46.60 0.42
N LYS A 189 6.08 -46.72 -0.72
CA LYS A 189 5.67 -48.00 -1.33
C LYS A 189 6.71 -48.61 -2.26
N GLN A 190 7.93 -48.07 -2.35
CA GLN A 190 9.01 -48.83 -2.99
C GLN A 190 9.17 -50.15 -2.23
N PRO A 191 9.09 -51.31 -2.92
CA PRO A 191 9.23 -52.58 -2.25
C PRO A 191 10.64 -52.64 -1.67
N GLU A 192 10.74 -52.97 -0.39
CA GLU A 192 11.95 -53.39 0.30
C GLU A 192 12.48 -54.69 -0.34
N LYS A 193 12.92 -54.64 -1.60
CA LYS A 193 13.72 -55.71 -2.19
C LYS A 193 15.15 -55.58 -1.68
N ASN A 194 15.34 -55.81 -0.37
CA ASN A 194 16.54 -56.41 0.23
C ASN A 194 16.51 -56.53 1.77
N ALA A 195 15.34 -56.75 2.37
CA ALA A 195 15.22 -57.03 3.81
C ALA A 195 15.02 -58.54 4.14
N GLN A 196 15.68 -59.44 3.39
CA GLN A 196 15.90 -60.81 3.85
C GLN A 196 17.20 -61.37 3.26
N ARG A 197 18.31 -61.21 3.98
CA ARG A 197 19.37 -62.23 4.04
C ARG A 197 19.94 -62.20 5.45
N GLY A 198 19.59 -63.22 6.22
CA GLY A 198 20.33 -63.60 7.43
C GLY A 198 21.79 -64.00 7.10
N PRO A 199 22.61 -64.22 8.12
CA PRO A 199 24.06 -64.31 8.01
C PRO A 199 24.47 -65.61 7.32
N GLY A 200 25.07 -65.51 6.13
CA GLY A 200 25.50 -66.68 5.38
C GLY A 200 26.13 -66.32 4.04
N GLU A 201 27.45 -66.15 4.06
CA GLU A 201 28.40 -66.52 2.99
C GLU A 201 27.85 -66.59 1.55
N LYS A 202 27.79 -65.45 0.83
CA LYS A 202 27.87 -65.44 -0.64
C LYS A 202 28.71 -64.25 -1.11
N GLY A 203 29.82 -64.55 -1.78
CA GLY A 203 30.90 -63.65 -2.15
C GLY A 203 30.42 -62.42 -2.91
N TRP A 204 30.91 -61.24 -2.50
CA TRP A 204 30.64 -59.99 -3.18
C TRP A 204 31.57 -59.88 -4.39
N ALA A 205 31.01 -59.83 -5.60
CA ALA A 205 31.73 -59.60 -6.84
C ALA A 205 31.92 -58.10 -7.11
N CYS A 206 33.12 -57.73 -7.55
CA CYS A 206 33.47 -56.38 -7.90
C CYS A 206 32.69 -55.89 -9.13
N TYR A 207 31.93 -54.80 -8.99
CA TYR A 207 31.18 -54.16 -10.08
C TYR A 207 32.02 -53.66 -11.26
N TYR A 208 33.36 -53.62 -11.14
CA TYR A 208 34.25 -53.20 -12.22
C TYR A 208 34.81 -54.39 -13.02
N CYS A 209 35.30 -55.44 -12.35
CA CYS A 209 35.96 -56.57 -13.01
C CYS A 209 35.20 -57.90 -12.90
N GLY A 210 34.09 -57.95 -12.17
CA GLY A 210 33.26 -59.14 -11.96
C GLY A 210 33.86 -60.20 -11.03
N LYS A 211 35.05 -59.99 -10.45
CA LYS A 211 35.71 -60.96 -9.57
C LYS A 211 35.25 -60.83 -8.12
N GLU A 212 35.06 -61.96 -7.43
CA GLU A 212 34.64 -62.06 -6.04
C GLU A 212 35.77 -61.68 -5.06
N GLY A 213 35.40 -61.23 -3.85
CA GLY A 213 36.34 -60.97 -2.75
C GLY A 213 36.79 -59.52 -2.57
N HIS A 214 36.28 -58.57 -3.37
CA HIS A 214 36.56 -57.13 -3.19
C HIS A 214 35.46 -56.25 -3.83
N LEU A 215 35.32 -55.00 -3.37
CA LEU A 215 34.45 -53.99 -4.01
C LEU A 215 35.19 -53.21 -5.09
N LYS A 216 34.47 -52.47 -5.94
CA LYS A 216 35.04 -51.59 -7.00
C LYS A 216 36.17 -50.68 -6.47
N ARG A 217 36.08 -50.24 -5.22
CA ARG A 217 37.06 -49.37 -4.57
C ARG A 217 38.40 -50.04 -4.28
N ASP A 218 38.40 -51.36 -4.14
CA ASP A 218 39.54 -52.18 -3.74
C ASP A 218 39.96 -53.12 -4.89
N CYS A 219 39.55 -52.78 -6.12
CA CYS A 219 39.82 -53.61 -7.29
C CYS A 219 41.28 -53.49 -7.73
N PRO A 220 42.07 -54.59 -7.73
CA PRO A 220 43.46 -54.55 -8.15
C PRO A 220 43.62 -54.28 -9.65
N GLN A 221 42.53 -54.42 -10.43
CA GLN A 221 42.43 -54.07 -11.85
C GLN A 221 41.94 -52.63 -12.10
N ALA A 222 41.56 -51.88 -11.06
CA ALA A 222 41.36 -50.44 -11.18
C ALA A 222 42.75 -49.80 -11.36
N SER A 223 43.13 -49.64 -12.63
CA SER A 223 44.44 -49.17 -13.07
C SER A 223 44.92 -47.96 -12.25
N LYS A 224 46.17 -48.08 -11.79
CA LYS A 224 46.84 -47.37 -10.70
C LYS A 224 47.08 -45.86 -10.87
N LEU A 225 46.39 -45.16 -11.77
CA LEU A 225 46.54 -43.71 -11.94
C LEU A 225 45.17 -43.08 -12.25
N PRO A 226 44.81 -41.95 -11.62
CA PRO A 226 43.56 -41.27 -11.95
C PRO A 226 43.61 -40.79 -13.41
N LEU A 227 42.48 -40.94 -14.12
CA LEU A 227 42.27 -40.45 -15.50
C LEU A 227 42.52 -38.94 -15.65
N ALA A 228 42.46 -38.18 -14.54
CA ALA A 228 42.74 -36.76 -14.50
C ALA A 228 43.87 -36.47 -13.48
N PRO A 229 44.80 -35.53 -13.79
CA PRO A 229 45.79 -35.07 -12.84
C PRO A 229 45.15 -34.52 -11.56
N CYS A 230 45.83 -34.67 -10.43
CA CYS A 230 45.35 -34.16 -9.15
C CYS A 230 44.93 -32.68 -9.27
N PRO A 231 43.68 -32.30 -8.96
CA PRO A 231 43.24 -30.91 -9.12
C PRO A 231 43.92 -29.92 -8.16
N VAL A 232 44.67 -30.42 -7.17
CA VAL A 232 45.39 -29.59 -6.18
C VAL A 232 46.82 -29.25 -6.64
N CYS A 233 47.55 -30.21 -7.21
CA CYS A 233 48.97 -30.03 -7.57
C CYS A 233 49.33 -30.59 -8.95
N LYS A 234 48.33 -31.03 -9.73
CA LYS A 234 48.44 -31.61 -11.07
C LYS A 234 49.36 -32.85 -11.17
N GLY A 235 49.65 -33.51 -10.06
CA GLY A 235 50.43 -34.76 -10.03
C GLY A 235 49.62 -36.01 -10.41
N PRO A 236 50.30 -37.12 -10.77
CA PRO A 236 49.67 -38.38 -11.17
C PRO A 236 49.21 -39.20 -9.93
N HIS A 237 48.30 -38.63 -9.14
CA HIS A 237 47.75 -39.27 -7.92
C HIS A 237 46.34 -38.75 -7.62
N TRP A 238 45.57 -39.52 -6.84
CA TRP A 238 44.20 -39.14 -6.46
C TRP A 238 44.21 -37.95 -5.49
N LYS A 239 43.17 -37.10 -5.54
CA LYS A 239 43.02 -35.93 -4.65
C LYS A 239 43.20 -36.27 -3.15
N ARG A 240 42.84 -37.49 -2.74
CA ARG A 240 42.94 -37.96 -1.35
C ARG A 240 44.38 -38.24 -0.91
N ASP A 241 45.22 -38.65 -1.85
CA ASP A 241 46.63 -39.02 -1.62
C ASP A 241 47.58 -37.86 -1.96
N CYS A 242 47.04 -36.65 -2.13
CA CYS A 242 47.82 -35.47 -2.46
C CYS A 242 48.65 -35.03 -1.23
N PRO A 243 49.99 -34.96 -1.34
CA PRO A 243 50.85 -34.53 -0.24
C PRO A 243 50.62 -33.06 0.17
N GLN A 244 50.01 -32.27 -0.72
CA GLN A 244 49.65 -30.87 -0.49
C GLN A 244 48.21 -30.71 0.06
N ARG A 245 47.52 -31.81 0.36
CA ARG A 245 46.17 -31.75 0.95
C ARG A 245 46.28 -31.27 2.39
N ARG A 246 45.91 -30.01 2.66
CA ARG A 246 45.70 -29.53 4.03
C ARG A 246 44.64 -30.41 4.70
N ARG A 247 45.05 -31.18 5.72
CA ARG A 247 44.11 -31.88 6.62
C ARG A 247 43.54 -30.82 7.55
N SER A 248 42.26 -30.50 7.42
CA SER A 248 41.53 -29.77 8.46
C SER A 248 41.35 -30.71 9.66
N PRO A 249 41.67 -30.31 10.89
CA PRO A 249 41.43 -31.11 12.08
C PRO A 249 39.96 -30.99 12.48
N GLY A 250 39.31 -32.12 12.75
CA GLY A 250 37.99 -32.12 13.38
C GLY A 250 37.21 -33.40 13.16
N SER A 251 37.35 -34.33 14.12
CA SER A 251 36.28 -35.08 14.82
C SER A 251 36.71 -36.53 15.09
N ASP A 252 37.63 -36.71 16.05
CA ASP A 252 37.77 -38.00 16.73
C ASP A 252 36.61 -38.11 17.73
N SER A 253 35.63 -38.94 17.40
CA SER A 253 34.70 -39.52 18.36
C SER A 253 35.45 -40.62 19.11
N GLN A 254 35.86 -40.35 20.34
CA GLN A 254 36.25 -41.39 21.28
C GLN A 254 34.98 -42.09 21.77
N ASP A 255 34.70 -43.26 21.21
CA ASP A 255 34.14 -44.36 21.99
C ASP A 255 35.32 -45.02 22.73
N ASN A 256 35.24 -45.14 24.04
CA ASN A 256 35.90 -46.20 24.78
C ASN A 256 35.00 -46.57 25.97
N GLN A 257 34.50 -47.81 25.92
CA GLN A 257 34.03 -48.57 27.06
C GLN A 257 35.23 -48.87 27.98
N ASP A 258 35.02 -48.67 29.28
CA ASP A 258 35.15 -49.70 30.33
C ASP A 258 34.25 -49.29 31.50
#